data_AF-A0A382KZP5-F1
#
_entry.id   AF-A0A382KZP5-F1
#
_cell.length_a   1.000
_cell.length_b   1.000
_cell.length_c   1.000
_cell.angle_alpha   90.00
_cell.angle_beta   90.00
_cell.angle_gamma   90.00
#
_symmetry.space_group_name_H-M   'P 1'
#
loop_
_entity.id
_entity.type
_entity.pdbx_description
1 polymer ?
#
loop_
_entity_poly.entity_id
_entity_poly.type
_entity_poly.pdbx_seq_one_letter_code
_entity_poly.pdbx_strand_id
1 'polypeptide(L)'
;MAADGWPGGHRGTLAVNVVGAFALGLLGGWTGPALTVVGTGGLGSLTTFSTFAADTTNLADGPGGVAAVRHVAGTLVLGVAAAWLGLAIAG
;
A
#
# COMPACT_ATOMS: atom_id res chain seq x y z
N MET A 1 1.20 8.97 23.68
CA MET A 1 2.18 7.87 23.53
C MET A 1 1.45 6.52 23.40
N ALA A 2 0.73 6.31 22.29
CA ALA A 2 0.23 4.99 21.86
C ALA A 2 -0.32 5.00 20.42
N ALA A 3 0.20 5.83 19.51
CA ALA A 3 -0.11 5.69 18.08
C ALA A 3 0.66 4.52 17.42
N ASP A 4 1.47 3.83 18.24
CA ASP A 4 2.27 2.66 17.89
C ASP A 4 1.51 1.35 18.19
N GLY A 5 0.18 1.40 18.17
CA GLY A 5 -0.68 0.27 18.46
C GLY A 5 -0.61 -0.79 17.36
N TRP A 6 0.08 -1.91 17.65
CA TRP A 6 -0.17 -3.26 17.15
C TRP A 6 -0.23 -3.52 15.62
N PRO A 7 0.62 -4.43 15.10
CA PRO A 7 2.03 -4.21 14.82
C PRO A 7 2.24 -3.39 13.53
N GLY A 8 2.93 -2.26 13.63
CA GLY A 8 3.47 -1.51 12.48
C GLY A 8 2.91 -0.09 12.25
N GLY A 9 1.70 0.22 12.71
CA GLY A 9 1.03 1.52 12.50
C GLY A 9 0.99 1.96 11.03
N HIS A 10 0.86 3.27 10.78
CA HIS A 10 0.85 3.85 9.43
C HIS A 10 2.06 3.49 8.57
N ARG A 11 3.20 3.13 9.18
CA ARG A 11 4.40 2.65 8.45
C ARG A 11 4.22 1.22 7.94
N GLY A 12 3.59 0.35 8.73
CA GLY A 12 3.22 -1.00 8.33
C GLY A 12 2.22 -0.96 7.16
N THR A 13 1.18 -0.13 7.27
CA THR A 13 0.19 0.10 6.21
C THR A 13 0.85 0.57 4.91
N LEU A 14 1.77 1.54 5.00
CA LEU A 14 2.55 1.99 3.85
C LEU A 14 3.37 0.84 3.25
N ALA A 15 4.09 0.07 4.08
CA ALA A 15 4.94 -1.01 3.60
C ALA A 15 4.14 -2.10 2.87
N VAL A 16 3.03 -2.59 3.43
CA VAL A 16 2.22 -3.63 2.79
C VAL A 16 1.58 -3.16 1.50
N ASN A 17 1.12 -1.89 1.44
CA ASN A 17 0.58 -1.31 0.22
C ASN A 17 1.64 -1.14 -0.87
N VAL A 18 2.85 -0.69 -0.51
CA VAL A 18 3.96 -0.52 -1.48
C VAL A 18 4.46 -1.88 -1.99
N VAL A 19 4.65 -2.86 -1.10
CA VAL A 19 5.05 -4.22 -1.49
C VAL A 19 3.97 -4.88 -2.34
N GLY A 20 2.69 -4.72 -1.99
CA GLY A 20 1.58 -5.22 -2.79
C GLY A 20 1.50 -4.58 -4.18
N ALA A 21 1.74 -3.27 -4.28
CA ALA A 21 1.80 -2.56 -5.56
C ALA A 21 2.97 -3.04 -6.44
N PHE A 22 4.16 -3.24 -5.86
CA PHE A 22 5.30 -3.85 -6.55
C PHE A 22 4.96 -5.24 -7.10
N ALA A 23 4.41 -6.10 -6.23
CA ALA A 23 4.03 -7.45 -6.59
C ALA A 23 2.95 -7.46 -7.68
N LEU A 24 1.97 -6.56 -7.63
CA LEU A 24 0.96 -6.40 -8.70
C LEU A 24 1.62 -6.00 -10.02
N GLY A 25 2.60 -5.09 -9.99
CA GLY A 25 3.39 -4.71 -11.17
C GLY A 25 4.10 -5.91 -11.80
N LEU A 26 4.67 -6.81 -10.98
CA LEU A 26 5.30 -8.06 -11.47
C LEU A 26 4.32 -9.00 -12.18
N LEU A 27 3.01 -8.87 -11.92
CA LEU A 27 1.97 -9.64 -12.59
C LEU A 27 1.51 -9.02 -13.92
N GLY A 28 2.13 -7.94 -14.41
CA GLY A 28 1.65 -7.19 -15.58
C GLY A 28 1.42 -8.01 -16.87
N GLY A 29 2.19 -9.09 -17.07
CA GLY A 29 2.04 -10.01 -18.21
C GLY A 29 1.14 -11.24 -17.94
N TRP A 30 0.62 -11.40 -16.72
CA TRP A 30 -0.21 -12.54 -16.37
C TRP A 30 -1.63 -12.37 -16.92
N THR A 31 -2.28 -13.48 -17.27
CA THR A 31 -3.67 -13.48 -17.75
C THR A 31 -4.46 -14.65 -17.15
N GLY A 32 -5.79 -14.58 -17.27
CA GLY A 32 -6.67 -15.66 -16.84
C GLY A 32 -6.76 -15.84 -15.33
N PRO A 33 -7.16 -17.04 -14.85
CA PRO A 33 -7.48 -17.28 -13.44
C PRO A 33 -6.32 -17.02 -12.47
N ALA A 34 -5.07 -17.19 -12.91
CA ALA A 34 -3.89 -16.93 -12.08
C ALA A 34 -3.78 -15.46 -11.68
N LEU A 35 -4.04 -14.52 -12.61
CA LEU A 35 -4.06 -13.09 -12.31
C LEU A 35 -5.18 -12.74 -11.31
N THR A 36 -6.37 -13.33 -11.49
CA THR A 36 -7.51 -13.08 -10.58
C THR A 36 -7.22 -13.59 -9.17
N VAL A 37 -6.72 -14.83 -9.02
CA VAL A 37 -6.48 -15.43 -7.71
C VAL A 37 -5.31 -14.75 -7.01
N VAL A 38 -4.18 -14.56 -7.69
CA VAL A 38 -2.97 -13.99 -7.06
C VAL A 38 -3.07 -12.47 -6.95
N GLY A 39 -3.47 -11.78 -8.02
CA GLY A 39 -3.60 -10.32 -8.03
C GLY A 39 -4.80 -9.84 -7.24
N THR A 40 -6.02 -10.15 -7.69
CA THR A 40 -7.24 -9.65 -7.03
C THR A 40 -7.45 -10.28 -5.66
N GLY A 41 -7.31 -11.61 -5.54
CA GLY A 41 -7.49 -12.31 -4.26
C GLY A 41 -6.33 -12.12 -3.29
N GLY A 42 -5.14 -12.59 -3.67
CA GLY A 42 -3.94 -12.59 -2.84
C GLY A 42 -3.46 -11.18 -2.51
N LEU A 43 -3.07 -10.40 -3.51
CA LEU A 43 -2.54 -9.05 -3.30
C LEU A 43 -3.62 -8.06 -2.86
N GLY A 44 -4.86 -8.24 -3.30
CA GLY A 44 -6.01 -7.49 -2.78
C GLY A 44 -6.28 -7.74 -1.29
N SER A 45 -6.08 -8.96 -0.78
CA SER A 45 -6.21 -9.26 0.66
C SER A 45 -4.99 -8.87 1.50
N LEU A 46 -3.81 -8.76 0.88
CA LEU A 46 -2.59 -8.25 1.51
C LEU A 46 -2.62 -6.73 1.69
N THR A 47 -3.10 -6.01 0.68
CA THR A 47 -3.18 -4.53 0.69
C THR A 47 -4.43 -4.04 1.40
N THR A 48 -4.43 -2.78 1.84
CA THR A 48 -5.56 -2.22 2.60
C THR A 48 -5.76 -0.73 2.33
N PHE A 49 -6.98 -0.38 1.93
CA PHE A 49 -7.45 1.01 1.86
C PHE A 49 -8.10 1.46 3.17
N SER A 50 -8.82 0.58 3.87
CA SER A 50 -9.54 0.93 5.10
C SER A 50 -8.59 1.33 6.22
N THR A 51 -7.50 0.60 6.41
CA THR A 51 -6.46 0.94 7.39
C THR A 51 -5.73 2.21 6.99
N PHE A 52 -5.41 2.38 5.71
CA PHE A 52 -4.79 3.61 5.18
C PHE A 52 -5.65 4.85 5.45
N ALA A 53 -6.96 4.75 5.24
CA ALA A 53 -7.89 5.83 5.52
C ALA A 53 -7.95 6.14 7.03
N ALA A 54 -8.07 5.11 7.88
CA ALA A 54 -8.08 5.26 9.33
C ALA A 54 -6.76 5.86 9.87
N ASP A 55 -5.62 5.41 9.35
CA ASP A 55 -4.30 5.97 9.68
C ASP A 55 -4.21 7.45 9.27
N THR A 56 -4.74 7.80 8.09
CA THR A 56 -4.76 9.18 7.61
C THR A 56 -5.61 10.08 8.50
N THR A 57 -6.81 9.64 8.91
CA THR A 57 -7.67 10.42 9.83
C THR A 57 -7.03 10.54 11.21
N ASN A 58 -6.48 9.45 11.75
CA ASN A 58 -5.79 9.46 13.04
C ASN A 58 -4.57 10.40 13.04
N LEU A 59 -3.82 10.43 11.93
CA LEU A 59 -2.70 11.35 11.74
C LEU A 59 -3.17 12.81 11.63
N ALA A 60 -4.30 13.06 10.97
CA ALA A 60 -4.87 14.39 10.83
C ALA A 60 -5.37 14.95 12.17
N ASP A 61 -6.00 14.10 12.97
CA ASP A 61 -6.59 14.48 14.27
C ASP A 61 -5.56 14.55 15.41
N GLY A 62 -4.46 13.77 15.34
CA GLY A 62 -3.42 13.75 16.36
C GLY A 62 -2.20 14.62 16.00
N PRO A 63 -1.18 14.06 15.33
CA PRO A 63 0.02 14.78 14.90
C PRO A 63 -0.22 16.01 14.01
N GLY A 64 -1.38 16.09 13.36
CA GLY A 64 -1.83 17.20 12.53
C GLY A 64 -1.76 16.93 11.01
N GLY A 65 -2.37 17.82 10.23
CA GLY A 65 -2.58 17.64 8.79
C GLY A 65 -1.31 17.38 7.96
N VAL A 66 -0.15 17.90 8.35
CA VAL A 66 1.12 17.66 7.65
C VAL A 66 1.52 16.17 7.69
N ALA A 67 1.30 15.49 8.82
CA ALA A 67 1.61 14.07 8.96
C ALA A 67 0.68 13.20 8.09
N ALA A 68 -0.62 13.55 8.05
CA ALA A 68 -1.59 12.90 7.19
C ALA A 68 -1.23 13.05 5.71
N VAL A 69 -0.92 14.28 5.26
CA VAL A 69 -0.49 14.56 3.87
C VAL A 69 0.76 13.76 3.51
N ARG A 70 1.75 13.70 4.41
CA ARG A 70 2.97 12.91 4.17
C ARG A 70 2.67 11.42 4.02
N HIS A 71 1.75 10.87 4.82
CA HIS A 71 1.37 9.46 4.72
C HIS A 71 0.62 9.15 3.42
N VAL A 72 -0.31 10.01 3.01
CA VAL A 72 -1.03 9.89 1.73
C VAL A 72 -0.08 9.99 0.55
N ALA A 73 0.70 11.07 0.49
CA ALA A 73 1.64 11.30 -0.61
C ALA A 73 2.71 10.21 -0.66
N GLY A 74 3.25 9.80 0.49
CA GLY A 74 4.23 8.73 0.59
C GLY A 74 3.70 7.41 0.06
N THR A 75 2.50 7.00 0.47
CA THR A 75 1.87 5.76 0.00
C THR A 75 1.61 5.79 -1.51
N LEU A 76 1.10 6.90 -2.04
CA LEU A 76 0.81 7.03 -3.48
C LEU A 76 2.09 7.05 -4.32
N VAL A 77 3.06 7.90 -3.97
CA VAL A 77 4.31 8.04 -4.74
C VAL A 77 5.11 6.75 -4.70
N LEU A 78 5.31 6.17 -3.52
CA LEU A 78 6.06 4.92 -3.39
C LEU A 78 5.30 3.75 -4.02
N GLY A 79 3.98 3.67 -3.86
CA GLY A 79 3.16 2.61 -4.44
C GLY A 79 3.17 2.64 -5.97
N VAL A 80 3.00 3.81 -6.59
CA VAL A 80 3.05 3.97 -8.05
C VAL A 80 4.46 3.68 -8.58
N ALA A 81 5.50 4.22 -7.93
CA ALA A 81 6.89 3.94 -8.32
C ALA A 81 7.22 2.45 -8.21
N ALA A 82 6.74 1.78 -7.17
CA ALA A 82 6.91 0.36 -6.94
C ALA A 82 6.17 -0.47 -8.00
N ALA A 83 4.91 -0.16 -8.31
CA ALA A 83 4.17 -0.83 -9.38
C ALA A 83 4.87 -0.67 -10.74
N TRP A 84 5.35 0.55 -11.04
CA TRP A 84 6.08 0.82 -12.29
C TRP A 84 7.39 0.04 -12.37
N LEU A 85 8.14 -0.04 -11.26
CA LEU A 85 9.33 -0.88 -11.18
C LEU A 85 9.01 -2.36 -11.38
N GLY A 86 7.92 -2.86 -10.78
CA GLY A 86 7.46 -4.23 -10.99
C GLY A 86 7.13 -4.52 -12.44
N LEU A 87 6.40 -3.62 -13.11
CA LEU A 87 6.11 -3.69 -14.55
C LEU A 87 7.38 -3.71 -15.39
N ALA A 88 8.34 -2.81 -15.11
CA ALA A 88 9.61 -2.74 -15.83
C ALA A 88 10.46 -4.01 -15.67
N ILE A 89 10.34 -4.71 -14.53
CA ILE A 89 11.01 -5.99 -14.29
C ILE A 89 10.26 -7.15 -14.95
N ALA A 90 8.94 -7.08 -15.05
CA ALA A 90 8.10 -8.13 -15.63
C ALA A 90 8.31 -8.31 -17.14
N GLY A 91 8.73 -7.24 -17.85
CA GLY A 91 9.04 -7.27 -19.29
C GLY A 91 8.09 -6.42 -20.11
#